data_AF-A0AA94IW18-F1
#
_entry.id   AF-A0AA94IW18-F1
#
_cell.length_a   1.000
_cell.length_b   1.000
_cell.length_c   1.000
_cell.angle_alpha   90.00
_cell.angle_beta   90.00
_cell.angle_gamma   90.00
#
_symmetry.space_group_name_H-M   'P 1'
#
loop_
_entity.id
_entity.type
_entity.pdbx_description
1 polymer ?
#
loop_
_entity_poly.entity_id
_entity_poly.type
_entity_poly.pdbx_seq_one_letter_code
_entity_poly.pdbx_strand_id
1 'polypeptide(L)'
;MAALVILCAIIAIVIGVWYNINYGKFTPKIEIFSDGTGRMLFLGVSERCKKQMVRFNAEYQVGQIINYQGKKYVIEEIKPITTIDAKYLGPRHGLAAYLERA
;
A
#
# COMPACT_ATOMS: atom_id res chain seq x y z
N MET A 1 -2.93 36.72 -14.06
CA MET A 1 -2.48 36.27 -12.72
C MET A 1 -3.18 34.98 -12.30
N ALA A 2 -4.51 34.96 -12.12
CA ALA A 2 -5.24 33.76 -11.63
C ALA A 2 -5.05 32.50 -12.50
N ALA A 3 -5.12 32.61 -13.84
CA ALA A 3 -4.94 31.47 -14.74
C ALA A 3 -3.54 30.84 -14.64
N LEU A 4 -2.50 31.65 -14.43
CA LEU A 4 -1.13 31.17 -14.25
C LEU A 4 -0.98 30.41 -12.92
N VAL A 5 -1.60 30.92 -11.84
CA VAL A 5 -1.59 30.28 -10.53
C VAL A 5 -2.32 28.92 -10.57
N ILE A 6 -3.46 28.86 -11.26
CA ILE A 6 -4.20 27.60 -11.45
C ILE A 6 -3.36 26.60 -12.26
N LEU A 7 -2.71 27.05 -13.33
CA LEU A 7 -1.84 26.18 -14.14
C LEU A 7 -0.67 25.62 -13.33
N CYS A 8 0.03 26.47 -12.56
CA CYS A 8 1.12 26.02 -11.68
C CYS A 8 0.65 25.03 -10.62
N ALA A 9 -0.55 25.23 -10.05
CA ALA A 9 -1.13 24.30 -9.08
C ALA A 9 -1.41 22.92 -9.71
N ILE A 10 -1.95 22.89 -10.93
CA ILE A 10 -2.19 21.63 -11.66
C ILE A 10 -0.87 20.91 -11.94
N ILE A 11 0.15 21.63 -12.42
CA ILE A 11 1.48 21.04 -12.69
C ILE A 11 2.09 20.46 -11.41
N ALA A 12 2.02 21.17 -10.28
CA ALA A 12 2.52 20.69 -9.01
C ALA A 12 1.80 19.41 -8.55
N ILE A 13 0.48 19.33 -8.74
CA ILE A 13 -0.31 18.12 -8.44
C ILE A 13 0.13 16.96 -9.35
N VAL A 14 0.27 17.18 -10.65
CA VAL A 14 0.69 16.14 -11.60
C VAL A 14 2.08 15.61 -11.27
N ILE A 15 3.04 16.51 -10.99
CA ILE A 15 4.41 16.12 -10.60
C ILE A 15 4.38 15.38 -9.26
N GLY A 16 3.61 15.86 -8.28
CA GLY A 16 3.48 15.20 -6.98
C GLY A 16 2.91 13.78 -7.10
N VAL A 17 1.87 13.59 -7.91
CA VAL A 17 1.29 12.26 -8.19
C VAL A 17 2.31 11.37 -8.90
N TRP A 18 2.99 11.88 -9.92
CA TRP A 18 4.02 11.13 -10.64
C TRP A 18 5.17 10.72 -9.71
N TYR A 19 5.66 11.63 -8.86
CA TYR A 19 6.73 11.35 -7.92
C TYR A 19 6.30 10.30 -6.89
N ASN A 20 5.09 10.41 -6.34
CA ASN A 20 4.55 9.43 -5.39
C ASN A 20 4.44 8.02 -6.01
N ILE A 21 4.00 7.93 -7.27
CA ILE A 21 3.92 6.64 -7.98
C ILE A 21 5.31 6.03 -8.21
N ASN A 22 6.32 6.83 -8.59
CA ASN A 22 7.64 6.31 -8.96
C ASN A 22 8.61 6.15 -7.78
N TYR A 23 8.50 6.99 -6.74
CA TYR A 23 9.46 7.07 -5.63
C TYR A 23 8.84 7.04 -4.24
N GLY A 24 7.50 7.10 -4.13
CA GLY A 24 6.81 7.00 -2.85
C GLY A 24 7.16 5.68 -2.16
N LYS A 25 7.48 5.74 -0.87
CA LYS A 25 7.66 4.54 -0.03
C LYS A 25 6.30 3.95 0.31
N PHE A 26 6.18 2.63 0.26
CA PHE A 26 5.00 1.96 0.80
C PHE A 26 5.02 2.07 2.33
N THR A 27 3.94 2.61 2.91
CA THR A 27 3.77 2.75 4.36
C THR A 27 2.64 1.83 4.82
N PRO A 28 2.88 0.50 4.91
CA PRO A 28 1.85 -0.44 5.29
C PRO A 28 1.40 -0.23 6.74
N LYS A 29 0.10 -0.38 6.99
CA LYS A 29 -0.43 -0.53 8.35
C LYS A 29 -0.50 -2.01 8.69
N ILE A 30 0.14 -2.41 9.77
CA ILE A 30 0.18 -3.81 10.19
C ILE A 30 -0.78 -4.01 11.35
N GLU A 31 -1.64 -5.01 11.25
CA GLU A 31 -2.52 -5.45 12.32
C GLU A 31 -2.21 -6.91 12.64
N ILE A 32 -2.12 -7.22 13.93
CA ILE A 32 -1.95 -8.59 14.42
C ILE A 32 -3.25 -8.98 15.10
N PHE A 33 -3.79 -10.14 14.73
CA PHE A 33 -5.01 -10.69 15.28
C PHE A 33 -4.71 -11.51 16.55
N SER A 34 -5.76 -11.79 17.33
CA SER A 34 -5.63 -12.53 18.59
C SER A 34 -5.17 -13.98 18.41
N ASP A 35 -5.36 -14.56 17.23
CA ASP A 35 -4.90 -15.90 16.85
C ASP A 35 -3.39 -15.93 16.49
N GLY A 36 -2.73 -14.77 16.44
CA GLY A 36 -1.31 -14.65 16.09
C GLY A 36 -1.03 -14.51 14.60
N THR A 37 -2.06 -14.53 13.75
CA THR A 37 -1.94 -14.12 12.35
C THR A 37 -1.90 -12.60 12.24
N GLY A 38 -1.56 -12.07 11.06
CA GLY A 38 -1.56 -10.64 10.82
C GLY A 38 -2.01 -10.26 9.44
N ARG A 39 -2.18 -8.96 9.22
CA ARG A 39 -2.37 -8.38 7.90
C ARG A 39 -1.58 -7.08 7.76
N MET A 40 -0.94 -6.89 6.62
CA MET A 40 -0.37 -5.62 6.20
C MET A 40 -1.27 -4.97 5.16
N LEU A 41 -1.74 -3.77 5.45
CA LEU A 41 -2.63 -3.00 4.60
C LEU A 41 -1.85 -1.90 3.87
N PHE A 42 -1.90 -1.94 2.55
CA PHE A 42 -1.27 -0.97 1.66
C PHE A 42 -2.33 -0.05 1.06
N LEU A 43 -2.65 1.01 1.80
CA LEU A 43 -3.65 2.00 1.40
C LEU A 43 -3.08 2.89 0.27
N GLY A 44 -3.84 3.06 -0.81
CA GLY A 44 -3.40 3.87 -1.96
C GLY A 44 -2.50 3.15 -2.95
N VAL A 45 -2.32 1.82 -2.80
CA VAL A 45 -1.78 0.97 -3.86
C VAL A 45 -2.93 0.47 -4.70
N SER A 46 -2.87 0.73 -6.02
CA SER A 46 -3.92 0.34 -6.95
C SER A 46 -3.37 -0.58 -8.03
N GLU A 47 -4.04 -1.70 -8.24
CA GLU A 47 -3.77 -2.59 -9.39
C GLU A 47 -3.90 -1.88 -10.74
N ARG A 48 -4.66 -0.77 -10.80
CA ARG A 48 -4.80 0.06 -12.00
C ARG A 48 -3.48 0.70 -12.43
N CYS A 49 -2.54 0.91 -11.50
CA CYS A 49 -1.24 1.50 -11.79
C CYS A 49 -0.17 0.42 -11.97
N LYS A 50 0.03 -0.04 -13.22
CA LYS A 50 1.00 -1.10 -13.56
C LYS A 50 2.40 -0.86 -12.98
N LYS A 51 2.92 0.38 -13.06
CA LYS A 51 4.26 0.71 -12.52
C LYS A 51 4.34 0.58 -11.00
N GLN A 52 3.31 1.05 -10.28
CA GLN A 52 3.24 0.91 -8.82
C GLN A 52 3.19 -0.57 -8.42
N MET A 53 2.44 -1.38 -9.17
CA MET A 53 2.36 -2.83 -8.94
C MET A 53 3.67 -3.56 -9.18
N VAL A 54 4.44 -3.20 -10.22
CA VAL A 54 5.76 -3.79 -10.45
C VAL A 54 6.70 -3.52 -9.27
N ARG A 55 6.70 -2.30 -8.74
CA ARG A 55 7.48 -1.95 -7.54
C ARG A 55 6.99 -2.70 -6.31
N PHE A 56 5.68 -2.74 -6.11
CA PHE A 56 5.08 -3.46 -5.00
C PHE A 56 5.47 -4.94 -5.00
N ASN A 57 5.35 -5.63 -6.15
CA ASN A 57 5.72 -7.04 -6.29
C ASN A 57 7.23 -7.30 -6.18
N ALA A 58 8.06 -6.27 -6.36
CA ALA A 58 9.50 -6.36 -6.14
C ALA A 58 9.87 -6.22 -4.64
N GLU A 59 9.10 -5.43 -3.89
CA GLU A 59 9.34 -5.19 -2.45
C GLU A 59 8.63 -6.22 -1.55
N TYR A 60 7.46 -6.71 -1.96
CA TYR A 60 6.58 -7.61 -1.21
C TYR A 60 6.20 -8.83 -2.05
N GLN A 61 6.58 -10.02 -1.59
CA GLN A 61 6.33 -11.28 -2.28
C GLN A 61 5.73 -12.32 -1.33
N VAL A 62 4.86 -13.17 -1.88
CA VAL A 62 4.38 -14.37 -1.17
C VAL A 62 5.57 -15.27 -0.85
N GLY A 63 5.63 -15.79 0.38
CA GLY A 63 6.74 -16.56 0.93
C GLY A 63 7.88 -15.71 1.53
N GLN A 64 7.84 -14.38 1.41
CA GLN A 64 8.82 -13.51 2.03
C GLN A 64 8.65 -13.47 3.55
N ILE A 65 9.78 -13.57 4.27
CA ILE A 65 9.81 -13.40 5.72
C ILE A 65 9.95 -11.91 6.05
N ILE A 66 9.07 -11.43 6.91
CA ILE A 66 9.12 -10.08 7.48
C ILE A 66 9.37 -10.16 8.99
N ASN A 67 10.14 -9.20 9.51
CA ASN A 67 10.34 -9.03 10.95
C ASN A 67 9.48 -7.87 11.43
N TYR A 68 8.53 -8.14 12.33
CA TYR A 68 7.67 -7.12 12.93
C TYR A 68 7.60 -7.31 14.45
N GLN A 69 7.91 -6.26 15.20
CA GLN A 69 7.94 -6.26 16.67
C GLN A 69 8.74 -7.44 17.27
N GLY A 70 9.88 -7.79 16.66
CA GLY A 70 10.73 -8.90 17.10
C GLY A 70 10.21 -10.30 16.77
N LYS A 71 9.08 -10.42 16.06
CA LYS A 71 8.52 -11.69 15.57
C LYS A 71 8.70 -11.80 14.06
N LYS A 72 8.88 -13.03 13.58
CA LYS A 72 8.93 -13.38 12.16
C LYS A 72 7.53 -13.76 11.68
N TYR A 73 7.15 -13.22 10.54
CA TYR A 73 5.95 -13.61 9.82
C TYR A 73 6.31 -13.92 8.37
N VAL A 74 5.55 -14.82 7.75
CA VAL A 74 5.61 -15.10 6.31
C VAL A 74 4.41 -14.46 5.66
N ILE A 75 4.64 -13.82 4.52
CA ILE A 75 3.53 -13.38 3.66
C ILE A 75 2.93 -14.61 3.00
N GLU A 76 1.76 -15.04 3.44
CA GLU A 76 1.06 -16.20 2.91
C GLU A 76 0.35 -15.84 1.60
N GLU A 77 -0.28 -14.67 1.56
CA GLU A 77 -1.12 -14.28 0.44
C GLU A 77 -1.19 -12.76 0.31
N ILE A 78 -1.29 -12.25 -0.93
CA ILE A 78 -1.55 -10.85 -1.21
C ILE A 78 -2.79 -10.73 -2.08
N LYS A 79 -3.80 -9.99 -1.61
CA LYS A 79 -5.07 -9.79 -2.31
C LYS A 79 -5.52 -8.32 -2.33
N PRO A 80 -6.27 -7.89 -3.35
CA PRO A 80 -6.94 -6.60 -3.34
C PRO A 80 -7.98 -6.53 -2.22
N ILE A 81 -8.04 -5.38 -1.55
CA ILE A 81 -9.02 -5.11 -0.50
C ILE A 81 -10.36 -4.81 -1.16
N THR A 82 -11.29 -5.76 -1.09
CA THR A 82 -12.66 -5.63 -1.63
C THR A 82 -13.65 -5.10 -0.58
N THR A 83 -13.34 -5.27 0.71
CA THR A 83 -14.12 -4.79 1.85
C THR A 83 -13.17 -4.07 2.82
N ILE A 84 -13.44 -2.80 3.08
CA ILE A 84 -12.68 -2.00 4.03
C ILE A 84 -13.52 -1.94 5.30
N ASP A 85 -12.97 -2.40 6.44
CA ASP A 85 -13.60 -2.21 7.75
C ASP A 85 -13.96 -0.72 7.90
N ALA A 86 -15.13 -0.40 8.45
CA ALA A 86 -15.58 0.99 8.60
C ALA A 86 -14.58 1.89 9.36
N LYS A 87 -13.66 1.32 10.16
CA LYS A 87 -12.54 2.04 10.80
C LYS A 87 -11.52 2.64 9.83
N TYR A 88 -11.53 2.20 8.57
CA TYR A 88 -10.61 2.60 7.51
C TYR A 88 -11.29 3.38 6.38
N LEU A 89 -12.41 4.07 6.66
CA LEU A 89 -13.20 4.92 5.73
C LEU A 89 -12.33 5.68 4.69
N GLY A 90 -12.03 5.01 3.56
CA GLY A 90 -11.34 5.50 2.36
C GLY A 90 -9.94 4.88 2.12
N PRO A 91 -9.48 4.64 0.86
CA PRO A 91 -10.15 4.52 -0.45
C PRO A 91 -10.35 3.04 -0.87
N ARG A 92 -11.32 2.75 -1.76
CA ARG A 92 -11.67 1.42 -2.33
C ARG A 92 -10.56 0.70 -3.12
N HIS A 93 -9.31 1.15 -3.00
CA HIS A 93 -8.15 0.68 -3.75
C HIS A 93 -6.95 0.52 -2.80
N GLY A 94 -6.68 -0.72 -2.42
CA GLY A 94 -5.54 -1.10 -1.58
C GLY A 94 -5.28 -2.59 -1.69
N LEU A 95 -4.09 -3.02 -1.26
CA LEU A 95 -3.71 -4.43 -1.16
C LEU A 95 -3.60 -4.83 0.31
N ALA A 96 -3.99 -6.06 0.62
CA ALA A 96 -3.74 -6.70 1.91
C ALA A 96 -2.77 -7.86 1.71
N ALA A 97 -1.65 -7.86 2.43
CA ALA A 97 -0.79 -9.02 2.57
C ALA A 97 -1.15 -9.72 3.89
N TYR A 98 -1.63 -10.96 3.82
CA TYR A 98 -1.93 -11.80 4.98
C TYR A 98 -0.66 -12.46 5.48
N LEU A 99 -0.51 -12.46 6.79
CA LEU A 99 0.69 -12.85 7.49
C LEU A 99 0.40 -14.06 8.38
N GLU A 100 1.22 -15.09 8.23
CA GLU A 100 1.27 -16.22 9.13
C GLU A 100 2.56 -16.17 9.95
N ARG A 101 2.55 -16.73 11.16
CA ARG A 101 3.77 -16.80 11.97
C ARG A 101 4.75 -17.79 11.35
N ALA A 102 5.99 -17.35 11.14
CA ALA A 102 7.07 -18.18 10.59
C ALA A 102 7.58 -19.22 11.60
#